data_AF-A0A699QP58-F1
#
_entry.id   AF-A0A699QP58-F1
#
_cell.length_a   1.000
_cell.length_b   1.000
_cell.length_c   1.000
_cell.angle_alpha   90.00
_cell.angle_beta   90.00
_cell.angle_gamma   90.00
#
_symmetry.space_group_name_H-M   'P 1'
#
loop_
_entity.id
_entity.type
_entity.pdbx_description
1 polymer ?
#
loop_
_entity_poly.entity_id
_entity_poly.type
_entity_poly.pdbx_seq_one_letter_code
_entity_poly.pdbx_strand_id
1 'polypeptide(L)'
;SFSFQWCFCSKPTDYVPLQTVWVFLIGLRFLEGLLRGTKMSQLDGLCSFIANVDLSDHGDSWSWAPDVAKGFSVASIRSYLDLRILDSSPQATRWNRIMPIKVNDFLWKMALNKLPTRVNLDRKGIDVHSVLCPVCLEDVETVNHLFFSCELASKLWALLANWRAIDIPFCANLADWFSWIDSSPTSAKVRVFLDGVGGVLLWSIWWFCT
;
A
#
# COMPACT_ATOMS: atom_id res chain seq x y z
N SER A 1 13.64 -18.77 41.44
CA SER A 1 15.01 -18.34 41.15
C SER A 1 15.36 -18.64 39.72
N PHE A 2 15.68 -17.59 38.96
CA PHE A 2 16.18 -17.66 37.59
C PHE A 2 17.55 -18.34 37.56
N SER A 3 17.76 -19.22 36.57
CA SER A 3 19.03 -19.29 35.84
C SER A 3 18.81 -20.04 34.53
N PHE A 4 18.68 -19.30 33.43
CA PHE A 4 18.91 -19.83 32.09
C PHE A 4 20.34 -19.43 31.73
N GLN A 5 21.24 -20.40 31.71
CA GLN A 5 22.58 -20.22 31.20
C GLN A 5 22.64 -20.84 29.79
N TRP A 6 22.33 -20.02 28.79
CA TRP A 6 22.67 -20.34 27.40
C TRP A 6 24.12 -19.98 27.17
N CYS A 7 24.97 -21.00 27.08
CA CYS A 7 26.30 -20.84 26.51
C CYS A 7 26.77 -22.19 25.96
N PHE A 8 26.64 -22.38 24.65
CA PHE A 8 27.66 -23.10 23.91
C PHE A 8 27.87 -22.41 22.56
N CYS A 9 28.93 -21.61 22.56
CA CYS A 9 29.66 -21.22 21.37
C CYS A 9 30.42 -22.46 20.91
N SER A 10 30.12 -22.98 19.72
CA SER A 10 30.95 -24.00 19.07
C SER A 10 31.35 -23.52 17.68
N LYS A 11 32.66 -23.54 17.45
CA LYS A 11 33.36 -23.25 16.19
C LYS A 11 32.95 -24.26 15.09
N PRO A 12 33.27 -23.96 13.81
CA PRO A 12 32.83 -24.77 12.69
C PRO A 12 33.76 -25.97 12.54
N THR A 13 33.33 -27.14 13.02
CA THR A 13 33.67 -28.49 12.54
C THR A 13 33.29 -29.48 13.65
N ASP A 14 32.02 -29.82 13.78
CA ASP A 14 31.63 -31.00 14.56
C ASP A 14 30.49 -31.69 13.82
N TYR A 15 30.76 -32.89 13.35
CA TYR A 15 29.78 -33.84 12.82
C TYR A 15 28.72 -34.07 13.90
N VAL A 16 27.46 -33.76 13.59
CA VAL A 16 26.33 -34.10 14.47
C VAL A 16 25.95 -35.56 14.20
N PRO A 17 26.07 -36.48 15.16
CA PRO A 17 25.75 -37.90 14.93
C PRO A 17 24.26 -38.10 14.66
N LEU A 18 23.92 -39.09 13.82
CA LEU A 18 22.56 -39.46 13.39
C LEU A 18 21.53 -39.65 14.53
N GLN A 19 21.97 -39.80 15.78
CA GLN A 19 21.09 -39.86 16.95
C GLN A 19 20.39 -38.53 17.25
N THR A 20 20.98 -37.38 16.91
CA THR A 20 20.38 -36.06 17.17
C THR A 20 19.20 -35.79 16.23
N VAL A 21 19.21 -36.37 15.03
CA VAL A 21 18.09 -36.31 14.06
C VAL A 21 16.87 -37.08 14.57
N TRP A 22 17.10 -38.23 15.21
CA TRP A 22 16.01 -39.04 15.80
C TRP A 22 15.32 -38.35 16.97
N VAL A 23 16.08 -37.62 17.80
CA VAL A 23 15.50 -36.81 18.89
C VAL A 23 14.65 -35.66 18.33
N PHE A 24 15.08 -35.04 17.21
CA PHE A 24 14.31 -34.01 16.51
C PHE A 24 13.01 -34.56 15.89
N LEU A 25 13.05 -35.75 15.28
CA LEU A 25 11.87 -36.40 14.68
C LEU A 25 10.86 -36.90 15.71
N ILE A 26 11.30 -37.33 16.90
CA ILE A 26 10.41 -37.68 18.01
C ILE A 26 9.78 -36.42 18.63
N GLY A 27 10.54 -35.32 18.73
CA GLY A 27 10.04 -34.01 19.17
C GLY A 27 8.97 -33.43 18.24
N LEU A 28 9.11 -33.63 16.92
CA LEU A 28 8.12 -33.22 15.91
C LEU A 28 6.79 -33.99 16.04
N ARG A 29 6.82 -35.30 16.29
CA ARG A 29 5.60 -36.10 16.56
C ARG A 29 4.89 -35.71 17.86
N PHE A 30 5.62 -35.19 18.85
CA PHE A 30 5.02 -34.69 20.10
C PHE A 30 4.33 -33.32 19.89
N LEU A 31 4.84 -32.49 18.97
CA LEU A 31 4.26 -31.20 18.60
C LEU A 31 2.99 -31.32 17.74
N GLU A 32 2.85 -32.38 16.93
CA GLU A 32 1.63 -32.67 16.16
C GLU A 32 0.39 -32.81 17.06
N GLY A 33 0.53 -33.29 18.30
CA GLY A 33 -0.58 -33.44 19.25
C GLY A 33 -1.06 -32.13 19.89
N LEU A 34 -0.28 -31.04 19.81
CA LEU A 34 -0.50 -29.79 20.56
C LEU A 34 -0.96 -28.62 19.67
N LEU A 35 -0.89 -28.77 18.34
CA LEU A 35 -1.23 -27.74 17.37
C LEU A 35 -2.65 -27.99 16.83
N ARG A 36 -3.63 -27.15 17.19
CA ARG A 36 -4.98 -27.17 16.56
C ARG A 36 -5.17 -26.00 15.60
N GLY A 37 -5.96 -26.23 14.54
CA GLY A 37 -6.39 -25.20 13.58
C GLY A 37 -5.29 -24.78 12.59
N THR A 38 -5.18 -23.47 12.32
CA THR A 38 -4.32 -22.84 11.29
C THR A 38 -2.84 -23.23 11.38
N LYS A 39 -2.35 -23.55 12.58
CA LYS A 39 -0.95 -23.99 12.77
C LYS A 39 -0.67 -25.36 12.18
N MET A 40 -1.67 -26.27 12.20
CA MET A 40 -1.52 -27.60 11.62
C MET A 40 -1.50 -27.52 10.08
N SER A 41 -2.35 -26.69 9.48
CA SER A 41 -2.34 -26.46 8.03
C SER A 41 -1.07 -25.77 7.55
N GLN A 42 -0.49 -24.88 8.37
CA GLN A 42 0.82 -24.27 8.06
C GLN A 42 1.97 -25.27 8.20
N LEU A 43 1.91 -26.17 9.19
CA LEU A 43 2.89 -27.24 9.36
C LEU A 43 2.82 -28.22 8.18
N ASP A 44 1.62 -28.63 7.78
CA ASP A 44 1.41 -29.53 6.64
C ASP A 44 1.85 -28.88 5.32
N GLY A 45 1.56 -27.58 5.16
CA GLY A 45 2.11 -26.77 4.06
C GLY A 45 3.64 -26.76 4.05
N LEU A 46 4.27 -26.49 5.20
CA LEU A 46 5.73 -26.48 5.32
C LEU A 46 6.33 -27.87 5.02
N CYS A 47 5.75 -28.93 5.57
CA CYS A 47 6.17 -30.31 5.29
C CYS A 47 6.07 -30.64 3.81
N SER A 48 5.01 -30.20 3.11
CA SER A 48 4.86 -30.38 1.67
C SER A 48 5.93 -29.62 0.86
N PHE A 49 6.34 -28.43 1.31
CA PHE A 49 7.42 -27.66 0.68
C PHE A 49 8.79 -28.31 0.86
N ILE A 50 9.03 -28.95 2.01
CA ILE A 50 10.33 -29.56 2.35
C ILE A 50 10.43 -31.01 1.86
N ALA A 51 9.30 -31.67 1.56
CA ALA A 51 9.25 -33.08 1.18
C ALA A 51 10.15 -33.46 -0.01
N ASN A 52 10.41 -32.52 -0.93
CA ASN A 52 11.25 -32.73 -2.12
C ASN A 52 12.65 -32.09 -2.00
N VAL A 53 13.06 -31.70 -0.79
CA VAL A 53 14.39 -31.12 -0.55
C VAL A 53 15.38 -32.26 -0.29
N ASP A 54 16.20 -32.55 -1.29
CA ASP A 54 17.33 -33.48 -1.15
C ASP A 54 18.49 -32.75 -0.46
N LEU A 55 18.76 -33.12 0.79
CA LEU A 55 19.93 -32.64 1.52
C LEU A 55 21.18 -33.34 0.97
N SER A 56 22.18 -32.55 0.58
CA SER A 56 23.46 -33.06 0.09
C SER A 56 24.58 -32.54 0.98
N ASP A 57 25.71 -33.26 1.03
CA ASP A 57 26.92 -32.81 1.74
C ASP A 57 27.66 -31.66 1.03
N HIS A 58 27.06 -31.08 -0.02
CA HIS A 58 27.56 -29.88 -0.67
C HIS A 58 27.31 -28.65 0.22
N GLY A 59 28.24 -27.69 0.20
CA GLY A 59 28.04 -26.43 0.92
C GLY A 59 26.82 -25.68 0.40
N ASP A 60 26.07 -25.06 1.32
CA ASP A 60 24.87 -24.28 0.98
C ASP A 60 25.17 -23.19 -0.06
N SER A 61 24.27 -23.06 -1.03
CA SER A 61 24.35 -22.04 -2.07
C SER A 61 23.05 -21.25 -2.18
N TRP A 62 23.17 -19.93 -2.29
CA TRP A 62 22.01 -19.04 -2.45
C TRP A 62 21.48 -19.13 -3.89
N SER A 63 20.33 -19.77 -4.07
CA SER A 63 19.64 -19.82 -5.36
C SER A 63 18.63 -18.68 -5.51
N TRP A 64 18.67 -17.98 -6.65
CA TRP A 64 17.71 -16.93 -6.98
C TRP A 64 16.55 -17.50 -7.81
N ALA A 65 15.37 -17.67 -7.19
CA ALA A 65 14.23 -18.32 -7.84
C ALA A 65 13.73 -17.62 -9.13
N PRO A 66 13.71 -16.27 -9.25
CA PRO A 66 13.28 -15.61 -10.48
C PRO A 66 14.19 -15.82 -11.69
N ASP A 67 15.48 -16.06 -11.49
CA ASP A 67 16.44 -16.39 -12.56
C ASP A 67 17.64 -17.14 -11.98
N VAL A 68 17.57 -18.47 -12.03
CA VAL A 68 18.61 -19.35 -11.48
C VAL A 68 19.90 -19.26 -12.31
N ALA A 69 19.82 -18.92 -13.59
CA ALA A 69 20.96 -18.88 -14.49
C ALA A 69 21.76 -17.56 -14.38
N LYS A 70 21.08 -16.42 -14.20
CA LYS A 70 21.74 -15.11 -14.04
C LYS A 70 22.03 -14.74 -12.59
N GLY A 71 21.45 -15.47 -11.63
CA GLY A 71 21.58 -15.16 -10.21
C GLY A 71 20.81 -13.90 -9.82
N PHE A 72 21.09 -13.40 -8.60
CA PHE A 72 20.40 -12.24 -8.06
C PHE A 72 20.59 -11.00 -8.94
N SER A 73 19.48 -10.32 -9.26
CA SER A 73 19.52 -9.01 -9.88
C SER A 73 18.37 -8.14 -9.38
N VAL A 74 18.67 -6.87 -9.14
CA VAL A 74 17.66 -5.86 -8.80
C VAL A 74 16.61 -5.75 -9.92
N ALA A 75 17.00 -5.96 -11.18
CA ALA A 75 16.07 -5.91 -12.31
C ALA A 75 15.06 -7.06 -12.30
N SER A 76 15.50 -8.28 -11.95
CA SER A 76 14.62 -9.46 -11.92
C SER A 76 13.67 -9.42 -10.72
N ILE A 77 14.15 -9.01 -9.53
CA ILE A 77 13.24 -8.82 -8.39
C ILE A 77 12.24 -7.69 -8.66
N ARG A 78 12.68 -6.56 -9.23
CA ARG A 78 11.80 -5.44 -9.51
C ARG A 78 10.70 -5.84 -10.50
N SER A 79 11.06 -6.52 -11.59
CA SER A 79 10.08 -7.01 -12.56
C SER A 79 9.09 -8.00 -11.90
N TYR A 80 9.59 -8.89 -11.04
CA TYR A 80 8.74 -9.82 -10.30
C TYR A 80 7.78 -9.10 -9.34
N LEU A 81 8.25 -8.09 -8.60
CA LEU A 81 7.43 -7.30 -7.69
C LEU A 81 6.42 -6.44 -8.46
N ASP A 82 6.83 -5.83 -9.58
CA ASP A 82 5.95 -5.02 -10.42
C ASP A 82 4.77 -5.86 -10.95
N LEU A 83 4.99 -7.15 -11.27
CA LEU A 83 3.93 -8.07 -11.70
C LEU A 83 3.04 -8.59 -10.56
N ARG A 84 3.53 -8.61 -9.32
CA ARG A 84 2.88 -9.29 -8.18
C ARG A 84 2.27 -8.34 -7.15
N ILE A 85 2.84 -7.15 -7.00
CA ILE A 85 2.55 -6.23 -5.89
C ILE A 85 1.92 -4.94 -6.40
N LEU A 86 2.34 -4.45 -7.57
CA LEU A 86 1.76 -3.26 -8.14
C LEU A 86 0.55 -3.70 -8.98
N ASP A 87 -0.66 -3.35 -8.51
CA ASP A 87 -1.80 -3.34 -9.40
C ASP A 87 -1.45 -2.43 -10.58
N SER A 88 -1.33 -3.02 -11.77
CA SER A 88 -1.20 -2.26 -13.00
C SER A 88 -2.52 -1.52 -13.24
N SER A 89 -2.69 -0.36 -12.60
CA SER A 89 -3.79 0.53 -12.94
C SER A 89 -3.60 0.95 -14.40
N PRO A 90 -4.58 0.71 -15.29
CA PRO A 90 -4.49 1.15 -16.67
C PRO A 90 -4.50 2.69 -16.79
N GLN A 91 -4.82 3.41 -15.71
CA GLN A 91 -4.76 4.86 -15.69
C GLN A 91 -3.35 5.34 -15.34
N ALA A 92 -2.71 5.98 -16.31
CA ALA A 92 -1.46 6.69 -16.09
C ALA A 92 -1.65 7.79 -15.04
N THR A 93 -0.67 7.95 -14.15
CA THR A 93 -0.66 9.03 -13.16
C THR A 93 -0.70 10.38 -13.86
N ARG A 94 -1.75 11.18 -13.60
CA ARG A 94 -1.90 12.53 -14.11
C ARG A 94 -0.93 13.46 -13.37
N TRP A 95 0.21 13.74 -14.00
CA TRP A 95 1.25 14.58 -13.40
C TRP A 95 1.31 15.96 -14.06
N ASN A 96 1.21 17.01 -13.25
CA ASN A 96 1.27 18.40 -13.72
C ASN A 96 2.59 19.05 -13.34
N ARG A 97 3.34 19.52 -14.34
CA ARG A 97 4.67 20.12 -14.14
C ARG A 97 4.63 21.51 -13.49
N ILE A 98 3.48 22.18 -13.52
CA ILE A 98 3.31 23.51 -12.91
C ILE A 98 3.08 23.38 -11.40
N MET A 99 2.62 22.22 -10.93
CA MET A 99 2.35 21.97 -9.52
C MET A 99 3.61 21.54 -8.76
N PRO A 100 3.75 21.94 -7.48
CA PRO A 100 4.74 21.35 -6.59
C PRO A 100 4.60 19.83 -6.51
N ILE A 101 5.72 19.13 -6.37
CA ILE A 101 5.77 17.65 -6.28
C ILE A 101 4.85 17.09 -5.19
N LYS A 102 4.71 17.81 -4.07
CA LYS A 102 3.85 17.43 -2.94
C LYS A 102 2.37 17.42 -3.32
N VAL A 103 1.93 18.35 -4.16
CA VAL A 103 0.55 18.43 -4.64
C VAL A 103 0.25 17.28 -5.60
N ASN A 104 1.19 16.96 -6.51
CA ASN A 104 1.04 15.80 -7.39
C ASN A 104 0.97 14.48 -6.60
N ASP A 105 1.86 14.28 -5.62
CA ASP A 105 1.83 13.08 -4.75
C ASP A 105 0.50 12.98 -3.98
N PHE A 106 0.00 14.10 -3.49
CA PHE A 106 -1.29 14.18 -2.84
C PHE A 106 -2.46 13.77 -3.76
N LEU A 107 -2.54 14.34 -4.97
CA LEU A 107 -3.60 13.97 -5.92
C LEU A 107 -3.51 12.50 -6.34
N TRP A 108 -2.30 11.96 -6.47
CA TRP A 108 -2.10 10.55 -6.74
C TRP A 108 -2.64 9.67 -5.59
N LYS A 109 -2.35 10.02 -4.33
CA LYS A 109 -2.92 9.33 -3.15
C LYS A 109 -4.44 9.48 -3.08
N MET A 110 -4.96 10.65 -3.45
CA MET A 110 -6.40 10.92 -3.52
C MET A 110 -7.08 10.02 -4.55
N ALA A 111 -6.52 9.92 -5.76
CA ALA A 111 -7.03 9.06 -6.84
C ALA A 111 -7.07 7.57 -6.42
N LEU A 112 -6.11 7.14 -5.62
CA LEU A 112 -6.05 5.78 -5.07
C LEU A 112 -6.95 5.57 -3.83
N ASN A 113 -7.69 6.60 -3.40
CA ASN A 113 -8.43 6.61 -2.14
C ASN A 113 -7.56 6.17 -0.93
N LYS A 114 -6.32 6.68 -0.88
CA LYS A 114 -5.31 6.36 0.15
C LYS A 114 -5.05 7.48 1.15
N LEU A 115 -5.80 8.59 1.06
CA LEU A 115 -5.72 9.66 2.05
C LEU A 115 -6.26 9.18 3.40
N PRO A 116 -5.70 9.66 4.53
CA PRO A 116 -6.13 9.27 5.88
C PRO A 116 -7.42 9.98 6.31
N THR A 117 -8.49 9.85 5.50
CA THR A 117 -9.83 10.29 5.93
C THR A 117 -10.36 9.36 7.02
N ARG A 118 -11.34 9.79 7.82
CA ARG A 118 -11.86 8.97 8.93
C ARG A 118 -12.32 7.58 8.49
N VAL A 119 -13.03 7.49 7.36
CA VAL A 119 -13.44 6.20 6.79
C VAL A 119 -12.23 5.33 6.41
N ASN A 120 -11.18 5.92 5.86
CA ASN A 120 -9.98 5.18 5.49
C ASN A 120 -9.14 4.76 6.70
N LEU A 121 -9.18 5.52 7.80
CA LEU A 121 -8.56 5.16 9.07
C LEU A 121 -9.32 4.03 9.76
N ASP A 122 -10.65 4.16 9.86
CA ASP A 122 -11.53 3.14 10.42
C ASP A 122 -11.40 1.80 9.69
N ARG A 123 -11.40 1.83 8.35
CA ARG A 123 -11.16 0.64 7.50
C ARG A 123 -9.80 -0.03 7.74
N LYS A 124 -8.80 0.71 8.24
CA LYS A 124 -7.49 0.19 8.62
C LYS A 124 -7.41 -0.29 10.07
N GLY A 125 -8.53 -0.26 10.81
CA GLY A 125 -8.59 -0.62 12.22
C GLY A 125 -7.95 0.40 13.15
N ILE A 126 -7.78 1.66 12.69
CA ILE A 126 -7.32 2.76 13.53
C ILE A 126 -8.55 3.35 14.21
N ASP A 127 -8.56 3.34 15.55
CA ASP A 127 -9.67 3.89 16.33
C ASP A 127 -9.85 5.39 16.06
N VAL A 128 -11.04 5.75 15.58
CA VAL A 128 -11.46 7.12 15.34
C VAL A 128 -12.72 7.38 16.14
N HIS A 129 -12.74 8.45 16.95
CA HIS A 129 -13.90 8.78 17.79
C HIS A 129 -15.22 8.93 17.02
N SER A 130 -15.15 9.34 15.75
CA SER A 130 -16.28 9.45 14.84
C SER A 130 -15.81 9.34 13.39
N VAL A 131 -16.66 8.79 12.52
CA VAL A 131 -16.46 8.77 11.07
C VAL A 131 -17.02 10.01 10.37
N LEU A 132 -17.66 10.92 11.11
CA LEU A 132 -18.21 12.15 10.57
C LEU A 132 -17.12 13.12 10.14
N CYS A 133 -17.44 13.90 9.11
CA CYS A 133 -16.61 14.98 8.59
C CYS A 133 -16.39 16.04 9.69
N PRO A 134 -15.14 16.40 10.02
CA PRO A 134 -14.83 17.36 11.08
C PRO A 134 -15.24 18.78 10.71
N VAL A 135 -15.56 19.03 9.44
CA VAL A 135 -15.93 20.34 8.92
C VAL A 135 -17.43 20.59 9.04
N CYS A 136 -18.26 19.71 8.49
CA CYS A 136 -19.72 19.89 8.53
C CYS A 136 -20.39 19.18 9.71
N LEU A 137 -19.78 18.13 10.26
CA LEU A 137 -20.34 17.26 11.32
C LEU A 137 -21.66 16.57 10.96
N GLU A 138 -22.10 16.62 9.71
CA GLU A 138 -23.39 16.09 9.25
C GLU A 138 -23.24 14.78 8.46
N ASP A 139 -22.16 14.66 7.69
CA ASP A 139 -21.92 13.55 6.76
C ASP A 139 -20.63 12.79 7.11
N VAL A 140 -20.48 11.60 6.54
CA VAL A 140 -19.29 10.75 6.71
C VAL A 140 -18.08 11.33 5.97
N GLU A 141 -16.91 11.37 6.62
CA GLU A 141 -15.64 11.86 6.05
C GLU A 141 -15.04 10.86 5.03
N THR A 142 -15.63 10.84 3.84
CA THR A 142 -15.04 10.22 2.66
C THR A 142 -14.17 11.22 1.89
N VAL A 143 -13.27 10.74 1.04
CA VAL A 143 -12.49 11.62 0.13
C VAL A 143 -13.45 12.47 -0.71
N ASN A 144 -14.44 11.86 -1.34
CA ASN A 144 -15.39 12.60 -2.19
C ASN A 144 -16.16 13.65 -1.39
N HIS A 145 -16.64 13.31 -0.19
CA HIS A 145 -17.32 14.27 0.66
C HIS A 145 -16.40 15.44 1.03
N LEU A 146 -15.25 15.16 1.62
CA LEU A 146 -14.32 16.18 2.10
C LEU A 146 -13.93 17.19 1.01
N PHE A 147 -13.74 16.73 -0.22
CA PHE A 147 -13.17 17.55 -1.30
C PHE A 147 -14.17 18.11 -2.30
N PHE A 148 -15.40 17.58 -2.38
CA PHE A 148 -16.35 17.97 -3.43
C PHE A 148 -17.74 18.30 -2.91
N SER A 149 -18.29 17.51 -1.98
CA SER A 149 -19.69 17.68 -1.53
C SER A 149 -19.84 18.31 -0.15
N CYS A 150 -18.76 18.42 0.64
CA CYS A 150 -18.78 19.13 1.92
C CYS A 150 -19.11 20.61 1.69
N GLU A 151 -19.90 21.21 2.58
CA GLU A 151 -20.32 22.61 2.47
C GLU A 151 -19.16 23.58 2.24
N LEU A 152 -18.04 23.41 2.97
CA LEU A 152 -16.82 24.20 2.79
C LEU A 152 -16.24 24.03 1.38
N ALA A 153 -16.10 22.78 0.92
CA ALA A 153 -15.55 22.48 -0.40
C ALA A 153 -16.42 23.06 -1.51
N SER A 154 -17.75 22.90 -1.43
CA SER A 154 -18.67 23.44 -2.41
C SER A 154 -18.59 24.98 -2.50
N LYS A 155 -18.45 25.68 -1.37
CA LYS A 155 -18.24 27.14 -1.35
C LYS A 155 -16.91 27.53 -2.02
N LEU A 156 -15.84 26.79 -1.75
CA LEU A 156 -14.52 27.05 -2.33
C LEU A 156 -14.49 26.81 -3.85
N TRP A 157 -15.15 25.74 -4.32
CA TRP A 157 -15.34 25.50 -5.76
C TRP A 157 -16.16 26.60 -6.43
N ALA A 158 -17.22 27.09 -5.79
CA ALA A 158 -18.01 28.22 -6.30
C ALA A 158 -17.18 29.51 -6.38
N LEU A 159 -16.35 29.80 -5.39
CA LEU A 159 -15.42 30.94 -5.43
C LEU A 159 -14.42 30.81 -6.58
N LEU A 160 -13.89 29.60 -6.81
CA LEU A 160 -12.98 29.34 -7.91
C LEU A 160 -13.66 29.52 -9.28
N ALA A 161 -14.89 29.01 -9.45
CA ALA A 161 -15.68 29.21 -10.66
C ALA A 161 -15.90 30.70 -10.95
N ASN A 162 -16.20 31.49 -9.92
CA ASN A 162 -16.41 32.93 -10.02
C ASN A 162 -15.14 33.72 -10.36
N TRP A 163 -13.95 33.29 -9.91
CA TRP A 163 -12.71 34.04 -10.08
C TRP A 163 -12.36 34.37 -11.54
N ARG A 164 -12.77 33.53 -12.48
CA ARG A 164 -12.52 33.71 -13.92
C ARG A 164 -13.77 33.55 -14.79
N ALA A 165 -14.96 33.54 -14.19
CA ALA A 165 -16.21 33.18 -14.86
C ALA A 165 -16.08 31.84 -15.62
N ILE A 166 -15.45 30.86 -14.97
CA ILE A 166 -15.32 29.50 -15.50
C ILE A 166 -16.54 28.74 -15.04
N ASP A 167 -17.26 28.14 -15.99
CA ASP A 167 -18.37 27.25 -15.70
C ASP A 167 -17.82 25.87 -15.27
N ILE A 168 -17.49 25.76 -13.98
CA ILE A 168 -17.07 24.50 -13.36
C ILE A 168 -18.33 23.70 -13.01
N PRO A 169 -18.56 22.53 -13.62
CA PRO A 169 -19.70 21.70 -13.27
C PRO A 169 -19.52 21.14 -11.88
N PHE A 170 -20.64 20.70 -11.28
CA PHE A 170 -20.57 19.89 -10.08
C PHE A 170 -19.79 18.60 -10.37
N CYS A 171 -18.65 18.44 -9.72
CA CYS A 171 -17.83 17.23 -9.76
C CYS A 171 -18.06 16.46 -8.46
N ALA A 172 -18.43 15.17 -8.52
CA ALA A 172 -18.63 14.37 -7.31
C ALA A 172 -17.33 13.74 -6.79
N ASN A 173 -16.31 13.64 -7.66
CA ASN A 173 -15.04 13.02 -7.35
C ASN A 173 -13.92 13.56 -8.26
N LEU A 174 -12.69 13.10 -8.02
CA LEU A 174 -11.51 13.55 -8.76
C LEU A 174 -11.53 13.14 -10.25
N ALA A 175 -12.13 12.01 -10.59
CA ALA A 175 -12.24 11.57 -11.98
C ALA A 175 -13.21 12.45 -12.78
N ASP A 176 -14.32 12.89 -12.18
CA ASP A 176 -15.25 13.83 -12.80
C ASP A 176 -14.52 15.14 -13.14
N TRP A 177 -13.76 15.68 -12.18
CA TRP A 177 -12.93 16.87 -12.36
C TRP A 177 -11.95 16.71 -13.54
N PHE A 178 -11.22 15.60 -13.60
CA PHE A 178 -10.30 15.32 -14.71
C PHE A 178 -11.01 15.18 -16.05
N SER A 179 -12.15 14.49 -16.10
CA SER A 179 -12.93 14.32 -17.33
C SER A 179 -13.48 15.66 -17.86
N TRP A 180 -13.91 16.55 -16.97
CA TRP A 180 -14.33 17.89 -17.34
C TRP A 180 -13.18 18.71 -17.92
N ILE A 181 -12.00 18.70 -17.28
CA ILE A 181 -10.82 19.39 -17.83
C ILE A 181 -10.49 18.86 -19.24
N ASP A 182 -10.47 17.55 -19.41
CA ASP A 182 -10.04 16.91 -20.65
C ASP A 182 -11.02 17.20 -21.80
N SER A 183 -12.32 17.25 -21.50
CA SER A 183 -13.40 17.60 -22.42
C SER A 183 -13.58 19.11 -22.64
N SER A 184 -12.96 19.96 -21.82
CA SER A 184 -13.12 21.41 -21.94
C SER A 184 -12.60 21.92 -23.30
N PRO A 185 -13.33 22.83 -23.99
CA PRO A 185 -12.98 23.33 -25.32
C PRO A 185 -11.83 24.37 -25.28
N THR A 186 -10.88 24.24 -24.35
CA THR A 186 -9.82 25.22 -24.09
C THR A 186 -8.45 24.75 -24.58
N SER A 187 -7.50 25.67 -24.68
CA SER A 187 -6.13 25.32 -25.08
C SER A 187 -5.47 24.36 -24.08
N ALA A 188 -4.53 23.53 -24.55
CA ALA A 188 -3.78 22.62 -23.67
C ALA A 188 -3.09 23.35 -22.50
N LYS A 189 -2.58 24.56 -22.73
CA LYS A 189 -1.98 25.39 -21.68
C LYS A 189 -2.99 25.79 -20.60
N VAL A 190 -4.21 26.15 -21.01
CA VAL A 190 -5.30 26.49 -20.08
C VAL A 190 -5.73 25.26 -19.30
N ARG A 191 -5.87 24.09 -19.93
CA ARG A 191 -6.19 22.83 -19.23
C ARG A 191 -5.16 22.48 -18.16
N VAL A 192 -3.87 22.57 -18.47
CA VAL A 192 -2.79 22.34 -17.49
C VAL A 192 -2.84 23.38 -16.36
N PHE A 193 -3.17 24.64 -16.67
CA PHE A 193 -3.33 25.66 -15.64
C PHE A 193 -4.54 25.38 -14.72
N LEU A 194 -5.71 25.05 -15.29
CA LEU A 194 -6.91 24.71 -14.53
C LEU A 194 -6.71 23.50 -13.63
N ASP A 195 -6.08 22.45 -14.19
CA ASP A 195 -5.67 21.26 -13.45
C ASP A 195 -4.78 21.61 -12.25
N GLY A 196 -3.83 22.54 -12.45
CA GLY A 196 -2.96 23.05 -11.39
C GLY A 196 -3.72 23.81 -10.31
N VAL A 197 -4.65 24.69 -10.70
CA VAL A 197 -5.44 25.50 -9.76
C VAL A 197 -6.38 24.62 -8.95
N GLY A 198 -7.08 23.67 -9.57
CA GLY A 198 -7.93 22.72 -8.85
C GLY A 198 -7.11 21.79 -7.95
N GLY A 199 -5.93 21.34 -8.39
CA GLY A 199 -5.02 20.55 -7.57
C GLY A 199 -4.55 21.29 -6.32
N VAL A 200 -4.21 22.58 -6.45
CA VAL A 200 -3.85 23.43 -5.31
C VAL A 200 -5.05 23.67 -4.39
N LEU A 201 -6.26 23.89 -4.93
CA LEU A 201 -7.47 24.02 -4.13
C LEU A 201 -7.72 22.79 -3.26
N LEU A 202 -7.65 21.60 -3.86
CA LEU A 202 -7.81 20.32 -3.15
C LEU A 202 -6.74 20.16 -2.06
N TRP A 203 -5.48 20.49 -2.37
CA TRP A 203 -4.41 20.50 -1.37
C TRP A 203 -4.67 21.49 -0.23
N SER A 204 -5.18 22.68 -0.52
CA SER A 204 -5.53 23.69 0.48
C SER A 204 -6.69 23.23 1.37
N ILE A 205 -7.71 22.57 0.81
CA ILE A 205 -8.79 21.96 1.58
C ILE A 205 -8.21 20.92 2.54
N TRP A 206 -7.33 20.04 2.03
CA TRP A 206 -6.68 19.03 2.86
C TRP A 206 -5.91 19.64 4.02
N TRP A 207 -5.02 20.59 3.71
CA TRP A 207 -4.20 21.29 4.70
C TRP A 207 -5.02 22.03 5.77
N PHE A 208 -6.22 22.50 5.43
CA PHE A 208 -7.10 23.17 6.39
C PHE A 208 -7.84 22.17 7.29
N CYS A 209 -8.21 21.00 6.77
CA CYS A 209 -9.04 20.02 7.47
C CYS A 209 -8.23 19.00 8.29
N THR A 210 -6.92 18.86 8.04
CA THR A 210 -6.00 17.96 8.76
C THR A 210 -4.88 18.72 9.46
#